data_AF-A0A1C5QPM7-F1
#
_entry.id   AF-A0A1C5QPM7-F1
#
_cell.length_a   1.000
_cell.length_b   1.000
_cell.length_c   1.000
_cell.angle_alpha   90.00
_cell.angle_beta   90.00
_cell.angle_gamma   90.00
#
_symmetry.space_group_name_H-M   'P 1'
#
loop_
_entity.id
_entity.type
_entity.pdbx_description
1 polymer ?
#
loop_
_entity_poly.entity_id
_entity_poly.type
_entity_poly.pdbx_seq_one_letter_code
_entity_poly.pdbx_strand_id
1 'polypeptide(L)' 'MGKTTVRDPAVESGNRIAETEIDLKTIDRYSKNFLVGECKFKGKPFTYTEYLNTIAKLEPLKFEDQILYLPVYMTMLI' A
#
# COMPACT_ATOMS: atom_id res chain seq x y z
N MET A 1 -1.42 8.56 11.28
CA MET A 1 -1.12 7.28 10.60
C MET A 1 -2.42 6.55 10.32
N GLY A 2 -2.45 5.76 9.24
CA GLY A 2 -3.61 4.93 8.91
C GLY A 2 -3.60 3.64 9.72
N LYS A 3 -4.75 2.96 9.83
CA LYS A 3 -4.85 1.62 10.41
C LYS A 3 -5.36 0.65 9.36
N THR A 4 -4.82 -0.57 9.34
CA THR A 4 -5.28 -1.64 8.45
C THR A 4 -5.51 -2.94 9.22
N THR A 5 -6.36 -3.80 8.67
CA THR A 5 -6.61 -5.14 9.20
C THR A 5 -5.68 -6.13 8.52
N VAL A 6 -4.88 -6.85 9.31
CA VAL A 6 -3.91 -7.84 8.85
C VAL A 6 -4.37 -9.23 9.29
N ARG A 7 -4.35 -10.20 8.38
CA ARG A 7 -4.59 -11.61 8.73
C ARG A 7 -3.45 -12.13 9.60
N ASP A 8 -3.81 -12.70 10.74
CA ASP A 8 -2.85 -13.22 11.71
C ASP A 8 -3.40 -14.51 12.35
N PRO A 9 -2.91 -15.69 11.93
CA PRO A 9 -3.37 -16.98 12.44
C PRO A 9 -3.05 -17.21 13.92
N ALA A 10 -2.15 -16.41 14.51
CA ALA A 10 -1.79 -16.53 15.92
C ALA A 10 -2.81 -15.85 16.85
N VAL A 11 -3.79 -15.13 16.30
CA VAL A 11 -4.83 -14.41 17.05
C VAL A 11 -6.16 -15.13 16.87
N GLU A 12 -6.94 -15.27 17.95
CA GLU A 12 -8.20 -16.03 17.95
C GLU A 12 -9.22 -15.54 16.90
N SER A 13 -9.26 -14.23 16.64
CA SER A 13 -10.09 -13.60 15.60
C SER A 13 -9.60 -13.84 14.16
N GLY A 14 -8.41 -14.42 13.98
CA GLY A 14 -7.73 -14.58 12.71
C GLY A 14 -7.23 -13.29 12.06
N ASN A 15 -7.49 -12.13 12.68
CA ASN A 15 -7.16 -10.79 12.18
C ASN A 15 -6.77 -9.84 13.32
N ARG A 16 -5.80 -8.96 13.07
CA ARG A 16 -5.40 -7.88 13.99
C ARG A 16 -5.38 -6.52 13.31
N ILE A 17 -5.49 -5.45 14.09
CA ILE A 17 -5.27 -4.08 13.60
C ILE A 17 -3.77 -3.77 13.68
N ALA A 18 -3.23 -3.21 12.60
CA ALA A 18 -1.86 -2.72 12.53
C ALA A 18 -1.85 -1.26 12.08
N GLU A 19 -0.90 -0.48 12.62
CA GLU A 19 -0.56 0.82 12.06
C GLU A 19 0.00 0.64 10.65
N THR A 20 -0.31 1.58 9.77
CA THR A 20 0.07 1.54 8.37
C THR A 20 0.41 2.94 7.86
N GLU A 21 1.42 3.00 7.01
CA GLU A 21 1.94 4.23 6.40
C GLU A 21 1.92 4.09 4.87
N ILE A 22 1.66 5.16 4.14
CA ILE A 22 1.75 5.14 2.67
C ILE A 22 3.15 5.59 2.29
N ASP A 23 3.93 4.73 1.66
CA ASP A 23 5.32 5.04 1.30
C ASP A 23 5.41 6.15 0.23
N LEU A 24 4.47 6.15 -0.72
CA LEU A 24 4.42 7.12 -1.81
C LEU A 24 3.03 7.71 -1.96
N LYS A 25 2.95 9.05 -1.95
CA LYS A 25 1.77 9.80 -2.41
C LYS A 25 2.25 10.89 -3.34
N THR A 26 1.88 10.80 -4.61
CA THR A 26 2.20 11.79 -5.63
C THR A 26 0.92 12.30 -6.27
N ILE A 27 0.98 13.50 -6.84
CA ILE A 27 -0.14 14.16 -7.50
C ILE A 27 0.25 14.46 -8.94
N ASP A 28 -0.69 14.35 -9.86
CA ASP A 28 -0.43 14.69 -11.26
C ASP A 28 -0.18 16.20 -11.45
N ARG A 29 0.35 16.55 -12.63
CA ARG A 29 0.68 17.94 -12.98
C ARG A 29 -0.52 18.91 -12.97
N TYR A 30 -1.74 18.37 -12.95
CA TYR A 30 -2.97 19.15 -12.97
C TYR A 30 -3.68 19.17 -11.61
N SER A 31 -3.09 18.53 -10.60
CA SER A 31 -3.66 18.36 -9.27
C SER A 31 -5.03 17.67 -9.26
N LYS A 32 -5.29 16.80 -10.23
CA LYS A 32 -6.57 16.10 -10.41
C LYS A 32 -6.52 14.63 -9.99
N ASN A 33 -5.34 14.03 -10.02
CA ASN A 33 -5.18 12.60 -9.76
C ASN A 33 -4.05 12.39 -8.76
N PHE A 34 -4.25 11.42 -7.87
CA PHE A 34 -3.22 10.96 -6.95
C PHE A 34 -2.75 9.57 -7.35
N LEU A 35 -1.44 9.36 -7.23
CA LEU A 35 -0.83 8.04 -7.32
C LEU A 35 -0.30 7.71 -5.92
N VAL A 36 -0.84 6.64 -5.34
CA VAL A 36 -0.38 6.07 -4.07
C VAL A 36 0.26 4.71 -4.31
N GLY A 37 1.30 4.40 -3.56
CA GLY A 37 2.02 3.13 -3.74
C GLY A 37 2.83 2.72 -2.52
N GLU A 38 3.14 1.44 -2.49
CA GLU A 38 4.05 0.82 -1.52
C GLU A 38 5.40 0.57 -2.17
N CYS A 39 6.47 0.74 -1.40
CA CYS A 39 7.83 0.46 -1.81
C CYS A 39 8.31 -0.88 -1.25
N LYS A 40 9.24 -1.50 -1.97
CA LYS A 40 9.98 -2.66 -1.47
C LYS A 40 11.46 -2.47 -1.77
N PHE A 41 12.32 -2.90 -0.85
CA PHE A 41 13.76 -2.86 -1.04
C PHE A 41 14.18 -3.64 -2.30
N LYS A 42 15.19 -3.10 -2.98
CA LYS A 42 15.76 -3.68 -4.21
C LYS A 42 16.20 -5.13 -3.97
N GLY A 43 16.04 -5.98 -5.00
CA GLY A 43 16.49 -7.37 -4.98
C GLY A 43 15.50 -8.36 -4.38
N LYS A 44 14.33 -7.91 -3.92
CA LYS A 44 13.24 -8.80 -3.50
C LYS A 44 11.96 -8.49 -4.30
N PRO A 45 11.53 -9.39 -5.21
CA PRO A 45 10.25 -9.20 -5.90
C PRO A 45 9.10 -9.19 -4.89
N PHE A 46 8.01 -8.49 -5.22
CA PHE A 46 6.76 -8.66 -4.47
C PHE A 46 6.29 -10.11 -4.61
N THR A 47 6.02 -10.75 -3.48
CA THR A 47 5.27 -11.99 -3.44
C THR A 47 3.80 -11.69 -3.75
N TYR A 48 3.07 -12.70 -4.19
CA TYR A 48 1.65 -12.55 -4.47
C TYR A 48 0.85 -12.12 -3.23
N THR A 49 1.19 -12.62 -2.05
CA THR A 49 0.57 -12.20 -0.79
C THR A 49 0.83 -10.73 -0.48
N GLU A 50 2.05 -10.24 -0.68
CA GLU A 50 2.35 -8.81 -0.47
C GLU A 50 1.62 -7.93 -1.49
N TYR A 51 1.46 -8.38 -2.73
CA TYR A 51 0.63 -7.71 -3.72
C TYR A 51 -0.83 -7.60 -3.24
N LEU A 52 -1.45 -8.72 -2.83
CA LEU A 52 -2.82 -8.72 -2.32
C LEU A 52 -2.99 -7.84 -1.06
N ASN A 53 -2.02 -7.88 -0.16
CA ASN A 53 -2.01 -7.02 1.04
C ASN A 53 -1.90 -5.54 0.66
N THR A 54 -1.07 -5.20 -0.34
CA THR A 54 -0.93 -3.85 -0.87
C THR A 54 -2.26 -3.35 -1.45
N ILE A 55 -2.93 -4.16 -2.26
CA ILE A 55 -4.26 -3.84 -2.78
C ILE A 55 -5.25 -3.60 -1.63
N ALA A 56 -5.32 -4.52 -0.66
CA ALA A 56 -6.24 -4.39 0.47
C ALA A 56 -5.97 -3.15 1.34
N LYS A 57 -4.69 -2.77 1.50
CA LYS A 57 -4.26 -1.58 2.24
C LYS A 57 -4.65 -0.28 1.53
N LEU A 58 -4.51 -0.24 0.21
CA LEU A 58 -4.76 0.97 -0.56
C LEU A 58 -6.24 1.10 -0.99
N GLU A 59 -7.01 0.00 -1.01
CA GLU A 59 -8.44 -0.03 -1.37
C GLU A 59 -9.30 1.04 -0.65
N PRO A 60 -9.16 1.27 0.67
CA PRO A 60 -9.97 2.27 1.37
C PRO A 60 -9.67 3.72 0.93
N LEU A 61 -8.52 3.95 0.30
CA LEU A 61 -8.08 5.29 -0.13
C LEU A 61 -8.72 5.72 -1.45
N LYS A 62 -9.32 4.80 -2.22
CA LYS A 62 -10.05 5.07 -3.48
C LYS A 62 -11.13 6.14 -3.36
N PHE A 63 -11.66 6.39 -2.16
CA PHE A 63 -12.86 7.18 -1.97
C PHE A 63 -12.69 8.69 -2.11
N GLU A 64 -11.46 9.20 -2.09
CA GLU A 64 -11.25 10.66 -2.17
C GLU A 64 -10.93 11.17 -3.59
N ASP A 65 -10.35 10.37 -4.49
CA ASP A 65 -9.99 10.81 -5.85
C ASP A 65 -9.78 9.62 -6.81
N GLN A 66 -9.66 9.88 -8.12
CA GLN A 66 -9.25 8.91 -9.14
C GLN A 66 -7.80 8.45 -8.88
N ILE A 67 -7.65 7.49 -7.96
CA ILE A 67 -6.37 6.94 -7.55
C ILE A 67 -5.97 5.79 -8.48
N LEU A 68 -4.80 5.93 -9.12
CA LEU A 68 -4.15 4.83 -9.82
C LEU A 68 -3.31 4.01 -8.83
N TYR A 69 -3.44 2.69 -8.88
CA TYR A 69 -2.66 1.76 -8.06
C TYR A 69 -1.53 1.19 -8.89
N LEU A 70 -0.28 1.47 -8.51
CA LEU A 70 0.87 0.82 -9.12
C LEU A 70 1.69 0.14 -8.02
N PRO A 71 1.99 -1.16 -8.13
CA PRO A 71 3.11 -1.72 -7.39
C PRO A 71 4.38 -1.08 -7.97
N VAL A 72 4.97 -0.13 -7.24
CA VAL A 72 6.17 0.57 -7.70
C VAL A 72 7.39 -0.12 -7.11
N TYR A 73 8.18 -0.75 -7.97
CA TYR A 73 9.55 -1.13 -7.63
C TYR A 73 10.39 0.15 -7.59
N MET A 74 10.47 0.79 -6.43
CA MET A 74 11.28 1.98 -6.27
C MET A 74 12.73 1.59 -6.02
N THR A 75 13.63 2.06 -6.89
CA THR A 75 15.07 2.01 -6.64
C THR A 75 15.38 3.14 -5.67
N MET A 76 15.35 2.88 -4.35
CA MET A 76 15.99 3.78 -3.40
C MET A 76 17.50 3.66 -3.62
N LEU A 77 18.09 4.64 -4.31
CA LEU A 77 19.50 4.98 -4.16
C LEU A 77 19.63 5.61 -2.77
N ILE A 78 19.85 4.77 -1.76
CA ILE A 78 20.52 5.18 -0.52
C ILE A 78 21.99 4.85 -0.67
#